data_AF-A0A0D2MD86-F1
#
_entry.id   AF-A0A0D2MD86-F1
#
_cell.length_a   1.000
_cell.length_b   1.000
_cell.length_c   1.000
_cell.angle_alpha   90.00
_cell.angle_beta   90.00
_cell.angle_gamma   90.00
#
_symmetry.space_group_name_H-M   'P 1'
#
loop_
_entity.id
_entity.type
_entity.pdbx_description
1 polymer ?
#
loop_
_entity_poly.entity_id
_entity_poly.type
_entity_poly.pdbx_seq_one_letter_code
_entity_poly.pdbx_strand_id
1 'polypeptide(L)'
;MWVAVAGPLTHIPMTGFWVLMSLAATKVAYGTAFVTLQYPWPEPPFLGVTLVTLAIYLNIAIFAFNLFIPAYPLDGGRILVGRRGAGDGVRGAGRRRRGGGSPGGAVPCGVDSLLWFGVQPAPAAKITLGVAVPLALGILVVGAVFVQPMTILSAAFLFWACWQLYDCLRKGQIEQHPLFSFTASQNAAAAAAAGRNMEAGLTGPAAPYGASPYGGAVGGGAAPYGAGGGGGAPSYQFYPPNGVPGGRPAQQPRAPIF
;
A
#
# COMPACT_ATOMS: atom_id res chain seq x y z
N MET A 1 3.63 -4.21 -4.43
CA MET A 1 2.47 -4.16 -5.35
C MET A 1 1.71 -5.46 -5.51
N TRP A 2 2.36 -6.60 -5.78
CA TRP A 2 1.66 -7.85 -6.09
C TRP A 2 0.56 -8.21 -5.09
N VAL A 3 0.72 -7.87 -3.80
CA VAL A 3 -0.31 -8.07 -2.77
C VAL A 3 -1.57 -7.22 -3.01
N ALA A 4 -1.44 -5.94 -3.37
CA ALA A 4 -2.58 -5.05 -3.62
C ALA A 4 -3.29 -5.35 -4.94
N VAL A 5 -2.58 -5.91 -5.92
CA VAL A 5 -3.19 -6.42 -7.16
C VAL A 5 -3.73 -7.83 -6.97
N ALA A 6 -3.11 -8.65 -6.13
CA ALA A 6 -3.53 -10.03 -5.87
C ALA A 6 -4.93 -10.09 -5.30
N GLY A 7 -5.30 -9.16 -4.39
CA GLY A 7 -6.66 -9.06 -3.84
C GLY A 7 -7.71 -8.99 -4.95
N PRO A 8 -7.76 -7.91 -5.75
CA PRO A 8 -8.66 -7.78 -6.88
C PRO A 8 -8.52 -8.95 -7.88
N LEU A 9 -7.29 -9.37 -8.18
CA LEU A 9 -7.02 -10.40 -9.18
C LEU A 9 -7.58 -11.78 -8.79
N THR A 10 -7.78 -12.06 -7.49
CA THR A 10 -8.45 -13.30 -7.05
C THR A 10 -9.89 -13.41 -7.55
N HIS A 11 -10.55 -12.30 -7.86
CA HIS A 11 -11.90 -12.31 -8.42
C HIS A 11 -11.93 -12.82 -9.86
N ILE A 12 -10.82 -12.79 -10.60
CA ILE A 12 -10.77 -13.28 -12.00
C ILE A 12 -11.00 -14.80 -12.06
N PRO A 13 -10.18 -15.65 -11.42
CA PRO A 13 -10.42 -17.09 -11.42
C PRO A 13 -11.73 -17.46 -10.72
N MET A 14 -12.12 -16.72 -9.68
CA MET A 14 -13.39 -16.92 -8.99
C MET A 14 -14.59 -16.64 -9.92
N THR A 15 -14.54 -15.55 -10.69
CA THR A 15 -15.56 -15.25 -11.72
C THR A 15 -15.59 -16.34 -12.78
N GLY A 16 -14.42 -16.83 -13.23
CA GLY A 16 -14.33 -17.95 -14.16
C GLY A 16 -15.03 -19.21 -13.65
N PHE A 17 -14.82 -19.56 -12.38
CA PHE A 17 -15.53 -20.67 -11.73
C PHE A 17 -17.05 -20.48 -11.75
N TRP A 18 -17.55 -19.28 -11.39
CA TRP A 18 -18.98 -19.01 -11.42
C TRP A 18 -19.57 -19.02 -12.84
N VAL A 19 -18.84 -18.53 -13.84
CA VAL A 19 -19.25 -18.62 -15.25
C VAL A 19 -19.39 -20.08 -15.68
N LEU A 20 -18.47 -20.96 -15.27
CA LEU A 20 -18.58 -22.40 -15.55
C LEU A 20 -19.81 -23.03 -14.86
N MET A 21 -20.08 -22.67 -13.60
CA MET A 21 -21.30 -23.11 -12.92
C MET A 21 -22.57 -22.58 -13.59
N SER A 22 -22.51 -21.39 -14.19
CA SER A 22 -23.67 -20.77 -14.87
C SER A 22 -24.10 -21.63 -16.05
N LEU A 23 -23.15 -22.17 -16.81
CA LEU A 23 -23.42 -23.09 -17.92
C LEU A 23 -24.18 -24.35 -17.47
N ALA A 24 -23.82 -24.91 -16.31
CA ALA A 24 -24.49 -26.08 -15.77
C ALA A 24 -25.90 -25.72 -15.28
N ALA A 25 -26.04 -24.59 -14.57
CA ALA A 25 -27.33 -24.12 -14.07
C ALA A 25 -28.30 -23.77 -15.20
N THR A 26 -27.84 -23.10 -16.26
CA THR A 26 -28.69 -22.75 -17.41
C THR A 26 -29.09 -23.97 -18.21
N LYS A 27 -28.21 -24.99 -18.32
CA LYS A 27 -28.56 -26.26 -18.97
C LYS A 27 -29.68 -26.99 -18.22
N VAL A 28 -29.65 -27.00 -16.89
CA VAL A 28 -30.70 -27.63 -16.08
C VAL A 28 -32.01 -26.85 -16.16
N ALA A 29 -31.96 -25.51 -16.09
CA ALA A 29 -33.15 -24.68 -16.01
C ALA A 29 -33.84 -24.43 -17.37
N TYR A 30 -33.06 -24.26 -18.45
CA TYR A 30 -33.57 -23.87 -19.76
C TYR A 30 -33.30 -24.91 -20.86
N GLY A 31 -32.56 -25.98 -20.57
CA GLY A 31 -32.12 -26.94 -21.59
C GLY A 31 -31.04 -26.40 -22.53
N THR A 32 -30.46 -25.23 -22.25
CA THR A 32 -29.44 -24.59 -23.09
C THR A 32 -28.15 -24.33 -22.33
N ALA A 33 -26.99 -24.44 -22.97
CA ALA A 33 -25.69 -24.18 -22.37
C ALA A 33 -25.16 -22.77 -22.70
N PHE A 34 -26.05 -21.78 -22.85
CA PHE A 34 -25.64 -20.40 -23.06
C PHE A 34 -25.44 -19.70 -21.71
N VAL A 35 -24.40 -18.87 -21.63
CA VAL A 35 -24.21 -17.96 -20.49
C VAL A 35 -25.22 -16.82 -20.66
N THR A 36 -26.16 -16.73 -19.72
CA THR A 36 -27.04 -15.56 -19.62
C THR A 36 -26.70 -14.81 -18.34
N LEU A 37 -26.47 -13.51 -18.47
CA LEU A 37 -26.36 -12.60 -17.33
C LEU A 37 -27.71 -11.97 -16.99
N GLN A 38 -28.77 -12.36 -17.70
CA GLN A 38 -30.12 -11.94 -17.33
C GLN A 38 -30.42 -12.50 -15.94
N TYR A 39 -30.96 -11.64 -15.06
CA TYR A 39 -31.33 -12.00 -13.71
C TYR A 39 -32.79 -12.48 -13.69
N PRO A 40 -33.06 -13.81 -13.66
CA PRO A 40 -34.42 -14.30 -13.53
C PRO A 40 -34.91 -14.11 -12.09
N TRP A 41 -36.23 -13.97 -11.95
CA TRP A 41 -36.87 -13.98 -10.63
C TRP A 41 -36.54 -15.30 -9.90
N PRO A 42 -36.24 -15.29 -8.59
CA PRO A 42 -35.75 -16.45 -7.85
C PRO A 42 -36.86 -17.48 -7.57
N GLU A 43 -37.37 -18.11 -8.62
CA GLU A 43 -38.29 -19.24 -8.51
C GLU A 43 -37.52 -20.56 -8.36
N PRO A 44 -38.10 -21.61 -7.76
CA PRO A 44 -37.43 -22.88 -7.56
C PRO A 44 -36.67 -23.45 -8.78
N PRO A 45 -37.21 -23.44 -10.03
CA PRO A 45 -36.46 -23.95 -11.18
C PRO A 45 -35.29 -23.07 -11.62
N PHE A 46 -35.29 -21.77 -11.30
CA PHE A 46 -34.28 -20.80 -11.74
C PHE A 46 -33.30 -20.39 -10.64
N LEU A 47 -33.52 -20.84 -9.40
CA LEU A 47 -32.71 -20.44 -8.24
C LEU A 47 -31.20 -20.62 -8.47
N GLY A 48 -30.79 -21.73 -9.09
CA GLY A 48 -29.39 -21.98 -9.42
C GLY A 48 -28.80 -20.94 -10.39
N VAL A 49 -29.57 -20.55 -11.40
CA VAL A 49 -29.16 -19.50 -12.36
C VAL A 49 -29.09 -18.16 -11.65
N THR A 50 -30.10 -17.80 -10.84
CA THR A 50 -30.12 -16.54 -10.09
C THR A 50 -28.91 -16.40 -9.17
N LEU A 51 -28.59 -17.44 -8.39
CA LEU A 51 -27.46 -17.42 -7.45
C LEU A 51 -26.11 -17.25 -8.16
N VAL A 52 -25.90 -18.00 -9.23
CA VAL A 52 -24.63 -17.94 -9.98
C VAL A 52 -24.48 -16.61 -10.71
N THR A 53 -25.54 -16.11 -11.34
CA THR A 53 -25.55 -14.79 -11.98
C THR A 53 -25.25 -13.69 -10.97
N LEU A 54 -25.85 -13.74 -9.77
CA LEU A 54 -25.56 -12.79 -8.70
C LEU A 54 -24.10 -12.89 -8.22
N ALA A 55 -23.56 -14.10 -8.09
CA ALA A 55 -22.15 -14.30 -7.72
C ALA A 55 -21.17 -13.72 -8.76
N ILE A 56 -21.49 -13.85 -10.06
CA ILE A 56 -20.73 -13.23 -11.14
C ILE A 56 -20.77 -11.70 -11.02
N TYR A 57 -21.96 -11.12 -10.87
CA TYR A 57 -22.12 -9.68 -10.69
C TYR A 57 -21.36 -9.15 -9.47
N LEU A 58 -21.43 -9.84 -8.34
CA LEU A 58 -20.72 -9.45 -7.12
C LEU A 58 -19.20 -9.50 -7.31
N ASN A 59 -18.66 -10.54 -7.95
CA ASN A 59 -17.21 -10.62 -8.18
C ASN A 59 -16.71 -9.54 -9.14
N ILE A 60 -17.45 -9.26 -10.23
CA ILE A 60 -17.12 -8.19 -11.16
C ILE A 60 -17.22 -6.83 -10.46
N ALA A 61 -18.27 -6.62 -9.66
CA ALA A 61 -18.44 -5.39 -8.89
C ALA A 61 -17.28 -5.23 -7.91
N ILE A 62 -16.99 -6.21 -7.05
CA ILE A 62 -15.90 -6.11 -6.07
C ILE A 62 -14.55 -5.89 -6.76
N PHE A 63 -14.28 -6.59 -7.87
CA PHE A 63 -13.09 -6.35 -8.70
C PHE A 63 -13.01 -4.90 -9.18
N ALA A 64 -14.08 -4.38 -9.79
CA ALA A 64 -14.14 -3.02 -10.32
C ALA A 64 -14.06 -1.96 -9.21
N PHE A 65 -14.77 -2.14 -8.10
CA PHE A 65 -14.76 -1.26 -6.93
C PHE A 65 -13.36 -1.20 -6.31
N ASN A 66 -12.71 -2.36 -6.13
CA ASN A 66 -11.36 -2.42 -5.58
C ASN A 66 -10.30 -1.89 -6.55
N LEU A 67 -10.51 -1.92 -7.87
CA LEU A 67 -9.51 -1.47 -8.84
C LEU A 67 -9.66 0.00 -9.22
N PHE A 68 -10.88 0.44 -9.50
CA PHE A 68 -11.15 1.73 -10.15
C PHE A 68 -11.49 2.86 -9.19
N ILE A 69 -11.78 2.58 -7.93
CA ILE A 69 -12.09 3.63 -6.96
C ILE A 69 -10.80 4.01 -6.21
N PRO A 70 -10.23 5.20 -6.48
CA PRO A 70 -9.03 5.68 -5.80
C PRO A 70 -9.36 6.23 -4.40
N ALA A 71 -10.04 5.43 -3.58
CA ALA A 71 -10.43 5.81 -2.22
C ALA A 71 -9.84 4.83 -1.20
N TYR A 72 -9.34 5.34 -0.09
CA TYR A 72 -8.97 4.51 1.05
C TYR A 72 -10.24 4.00 1.74
N PRO A 73 -10.35 2.70 2.14
CA PRO A 73 -9.34 1.65 2.19
C PRO A 73 -9.25 0.71 0.97
N LEU A 74 -9.88 1.06 -0.16
CA LEU A 74 -9.90 0.22 -1.35
C LEU A 74 -8.51 0.16 -2.02
N ASP A 75 -8.21 -0.99 -2.64
CA ASP A 75 -6.91 -1.24 -3.27
C ASP A 75 -6.61 -0.27 -4.44
N GLY A 76 -7.63 0.34 -5.04
CA GLY A 76 -7.53 1.24 -6.18
C GLY A 76 -6.84 2.56 -5.84
N GLY A 77 -6.94 3.00 -4.57
CA GLY A 77 -6.14 4.11 -4.05
C GLY A 77 -4.64 3.86 -4.14
N ARG A 78 -4.23 2.58 -4.16
CA ARG A 78 -2.86 2.18 -4.40
C ARG A 78 -2.53 2.07 -5.88
N ILE A 79 -3.44 2.13 -6.85
CA ILE A 79 -3.07 1.92 -8.27
C ILE A 79 -3.06 3.24 -9.05
N LEU A 80 -3.94 4.17 -8.70
CA LEU A 80 -4.28 5.30 -9.56
C LEU A 80 -3.28 6.46 -9.57
N VAL A 81 -2.26 6.45 -8.72
CA VAL A 81 -1.33 7.59 -8.65
C VAL A 81 -0.10 7.38 -9.54
N GLY A 82 -0.37 7.28 -10.83
CA GLY A 82 0.51 6.74 -11.86
C GLY A 82 0.79 7.69 -13.03
N ARG A 83 0.99 9.01 -12.83
CA ARG A 83 1.60 9.92 -13.84
C ARG A 83 1.61 11.39 -13.38
N ARG A 84 2.73 11.89 -12.89
CA ARG A 84 3.13 13.29 -13.10
C ARG A 84 4.63 13.43 -12.85
N GLY A 85 5.34 13.98 -13.83
CA GLY A 85 6.65 14.58 -13.58
C GLY A 85 7.89 13.88 -14.12
N ALA A 86 7.84 13.26 -15.31
CA ALA A 86 9.06 13.05 -16.10
C ALA A 86 9.43 14.28 -16.98
N GLY A 87 8.71 15.40 -16.84
CA GLY A 87 8.76 16.51 -17.80
C GLY A 87 9.03 17.91 -17.25
N ASP A 88 8.94 18.16 -15.94
CA ASP A 88 9.19 19.50 -15.42
C ASP A 88 10.67 19.64 -15.09
N GLY A 89 11.39 19.89 -16.19
CA GLY A 89 12.79 20.24 -16.22
C GLY A 89 13.09 21.33 -15.21
N VAL A 90 13.96 20.94 -14.27
CA VAL A 90 15.03 21.76 -13.73
C VAL A 90 15.60 22.66 -14.84
N ARG A 91 15.06 23.87 -14.96
CA ARG A 91 15.78 25.03 -15.49
C ARG A 91 16.36 25.76 -14.29
N GLY A 92 17.66 25.57 -14.07
CA GLY A 92 18.44 26.27 -13.02
C GLY A 92 19.50 25.36 -12.41
N ALA A 93 20.52 24.95 -13.18
CA ALA A 93 21.82 25.62 -13.28
C ALA A 93 22.88 24.98 -12.37
N GLY A 94 23.74 24.15 -13.01
CA GLY A 94 25.16 24.12 -12.68
C GLY A 94 25.62 23.18 -11.56
N ARG A 95 25.70 21.87 -11.81
CA ARG A 95 26.87 21.08 -11.40
C ARG A 95 26.97 19.76 -12.15
N ARG A 96 27.93 19.71 -13.08
CA ARG A 96 28.43 18.48 -13.69
C ARG A 96 29.08 17.61 -12.62
N ARG A 97 28.53 16.42 -12.36
CA ARG A 97 29.35 15.25 -12.00
C ARG A 97 28.88 14.05 -12.83
N ARG A 98 29.75 13.68 -13.78
CA ARG A 98 29.73 12.44 -14.55
C ARG A 98 30.19 11.30 -13.65
N GLY A 99 29.59 10.13 -13.85
CA GLY A 99 30.27 8.85 -13.70
C GLY A 99 29.63 7.91 -12.68
N GLY A 100 29.18 6.74 -13.16
CA GLY A 100 28.81 5.60 -12.32
C GLY A 100 27.42 5.07 -12.66
N GLY A 101 27.34 4.17 -13.63
CA GLY A 101 26.09 3.54 -14.05
C GLY A 101 25.45 2.73 -12.93
N SER A 102 24.12 2.67 -12.93
CA SER A 102 23.37 1.79 -12.03
C SER A 102 22.56 0.77 -12.86
N PRO A 103 22.87 -0.53 -12.74
CA PRO A 103 22.18 -1.61 -13.45
C PRO A 103 20.88 -2.03 -12.75
N GLY A 104 19.88 -2.42 -13.55
CA GLY A 104 18.87 -3.41 -13.19
C GLY A 104 17.69 -2.92 -12.34
N GLY A 105 16.74 -2.24 -12.98
CA GLY A 105 15.49 -1.76 -12.38
C GLY A 105 14.54 -2.89 -11.99
N ALA A 106 14.43 -3.16 -10.69
CA ALA A 106 13.23 -3.74 -10.12
C ALA A 106 12.17 -2.62 -10.01
N VAL A 107 10.95 -2.88 -10.49
CA VAL A 107 9.85 -1.91 -10.57
C VAL A 107 8.90 -2.09 -9.37
N PRO A 108 8.89 -1.20 -8.37
CA PRO A 108 7.92 -1.18 -7.27
C PRO A 108 6.78 -0.20 -7.57
N CYS A 109 5.62 -0.41 -6.96
CA CYS A 109 4.38 0.18 -7.48
C CYS A 109 3.26 0.29 -6.43
N GLY A 110 2.62 1.47 -6.43
CA GLY A 110 1.26 1.67 -5.97
C GLY A 110 0.97 2.99 -5.21
N VAL A 111 1.08 2.97 -3.88
CA VAL A 111 1.41 4.18 -3.09
C VAL A 111 2.88 4.54 -3.28
N ASP A 112 3.68 3.52 -3.58
CA ASP A 112 4.99 3.67 -4.17
C ASP A 112 4.90 4.41 -5.48
N SER A 113 3.82 4.44 -6.25
CA SER A 113 3.83 5.22 -7.51
C SER A 113 3.99 6.71 -7.21
N LEU A 114 3.27 7.22 -6.21
CA LEU A 114 3.36 8.60 -5.74
C LEU A 114 4.75 8.87 -5.10
N LEU A 115 5.24 7.95 -4.25
CA LEU A 115 6.58 8.02 -3.64
C LEU A 115 7.74 7.76 -4.64
N TRP A 116 7.49 7.04 -5.72
CA TRP A 116 8.40 6.74 -6.84
C TRP A 116 8.51 7.93 -7.78
N PHE A 117 7.40 8.67 -7.93
CA PHE A 117 7.43 10.05 -8.42
C PHE A 117 8.01 11.02 -7.37
N GLY A 118 8.55 10.53 -6.25
CA GLY A 118 9.19 11.32 -5.21
C GLY A 118 8.24 12.13 -4.35
N VAL A 119 6.92 11.92 -4.45
CA VAL A 119 5.93 12.66 -3.68
C VAL A 119 5.91 12.13 -2.26
N GLN A 120 6.13 13.04 -1.30
CA GLN A 120 6.16 12.72 0.11
C GLN A 120 4.83 12.09 0.59
N PRO A 121 4.86 11.26 1.65
CA PRO A 121 3.66 10.58 2.17
C PRO A 121 2.53 11.54 2.59
N ALA A 122 2.86 12.74 3.08
CA ALA A 122 1.87 13.72 3.52
C ALA A 122 1.03 14.30 2.36
N PRO A 123 1.63 14.80 1.25
CA PRO A 123 0.87 15.13 0.04
C PRO A 123 0.04 13.98 -0.51
N ALA A 124 0.57 12.75 -0.51
CA ALA A 124 -0.15 11.57 -0.94
C ALA A 124 -1.46 11.38 -0.16
N ALA A 125 -1.38 11.41 1.17
CA ALA A 125 -2.54 11.30 2.05
C ALA A 125 -3.58 12.41 1.81
N LYS A 126 -3.14 13.65 1.56
CA LYS A 126 -4.05 14.77 1.25
C LYS A 126 -4.85 14.53 -0.03
N ILE A 127 -4.21 14.02 -1.07
CA ILE A 127 -4.88 13.69 -2.34
C ILE A 127 -5.90 12.57 -2.11
N THR A 128 -5.52 11.50 -1.41
CA THR A 128 -6.42 10.39 -1.09
C THR A 128 -7.64 10.85 -0.30
N LEU A 129 -7.44 11.69 0.73
CA LEU A 129 -8.54 12.29 1.50
C LEU A 129 -9.43 13.17 0.62
N GLY A 130 -8.82 13.98 -0.25
CA GLY A 130 -9.54 14.87 -1.16
C GLY A 130 -10.48 14.15 -2.13
N VAL A 131 -10.15 12.91 -2.52
CA VAL A 131 -11.01 12.09 -3.40
C VAL A 131 -11.99 11.22 -2.62
N ALA A 132 -11.54 10.62 -1.51
CA ALA A 132 -12.36 9.68 -0.75
C ALA A 132 -13.53 10.35 0.00
N VAL A 133 -13.32 11.56 0.53
CA VAL A 133 -14.36 12.26 1.31
C VAL A 133 -15.57 12.65 0.45
N PRO A 134 -15.43 13.28 -0.73
CA PRO A 134 -16.57 13.55 -1.62
C PRO A 134 -17.31 12.29 -2.06
N LEU A 135 -16.56 11.20 -2.31
CA LEU A 135 -17.13 9.92 -2.70
C LEU A 135 -17.98 9.32 -1.56
N ALA A 136 -17.45 9.29 -0.33
CA ALA A 136 -18.19 8.84 0.85
C ALA A 136 -19.44 9.70 1.11
N LEU A 137 -19.34 11.03 0.91
CA LEU A 137 -20.47 11.93 1.01
C LEU A 137 -21.55 11.63 -0.04
N GLY A 138 -21.15 11.39 -1.29
CA GLY A 138 -22.08 11.00 -2.35
C GLY A 138 -22.82 9.71 -2.04
N ILE A 139 -22.12 8.69 -1.56
CA ILE A 139 -22.74 7.41 -1.14
C ILE A 139 -23.71 7.64 0.03
N LEU A 140 -23.34 8.48 1.00
CA LEU A 140 -24.21 8.80 2.14
C LEU A 140 -25.51 9.48 1.69
N VAL A 141 -25.42 10.47 0.81
CA VAL A 141 -26.58 11.20 0.28
C VAL A 141 -27.51 10.26 -0.48
N VAL A 142 -26.97 9.43 -1.37
CA VAL A 142 -27.75 8.42 -2.10
C VAL A 142 -28.42 7.44 -1.12
N GLY A 143 -27.66 6.92 -0.15
CA GLY A 143 -28.19 6.01 0.87
C GLY A 143 -29.32 6.65 1.70
N ALA A 144 -29.22 7.93 2.04
CA ALA A 144 -30.24 8.66 2.78
C ALA A 144 -31.51 8.92 1.95
N VAL A 145 -31.37 9.34 0.69
CA VAL A 145 -32.50 9.61 -0.22
C VAL A 145 -33.34 8.36 -0.45
N PHE A 146 -32.71 7.20 -0.64
CA PHE A 146 -33.39 5.92 -0.87
C PHE A 146 -33.65 5.12 0.41
N VAL A 147 -33.33 5.66 1.60
CA VAL A 147 -33.51 5.02 2.90
C VAL A 147 -32.89 3.60 2.95
N GLN A 148 -31.68 3.48 2.43
CA GLN A 148 -30.94 2.21 2.36
C GLN A 148 -29.95 2.09 3.53
N PRO A 149 -30.29 1.39 4.63
CA PRO A 149 -29.46 1.38 5.84
C PRO A 149 -28.06 0.82 5.60
N MET A 150 -27.91 -0.20 4.75
CA MET A 150 -26.60 -0.78 4.41
C MET A 150 -25.70 0.22 3.66
N THR A 151 -26.27 1.01 2.75
CA THR A 151 -25.55 2.06 2.02
C THR A 151 -25.08 3.16 2.97
N ILE A 152 -25.93 3.57 3.92
CA ILE A 152 -25.62 4.56 4.95
C ILE A 152 -24.49 4.06 5.87
N LEU A 153 -24.57 2.82 6.35
CA LEU A 153 -23.54 2.22 7.21
C LEU A 153 -22.20 2.09 6.47
N SER A 154 -22.22 1.73 5.19
CA SER A 154 -21.02 1.65 4.35
C SER A 154 -20.36 3.03 4.19
N ALA A 155 -21.15 4.08 3.99
CA ALA A 155 -20.64 5.44 3.93
C ALA A 155 -20.05 5.90 5.27
N ALA A 156 -20.72 5.61 6.39
CA ALA A 156 -20.20 5.92 7.72
C ALA A 156 -18.86 5.23 8.01
N PHE A 157 -18.71 3.97 7.60
CA PHE A 157 -17.45 3.25 7.69
C PHE A 157 -16.34 3.91 6.85
N LEU A 158 -16.63 4.32 5.62
CA LEU A 158 -15.68 5.05 4.77
C LEU A 158 -15.25 6.38 5.40
N PHE A 159 -16.19 7.12 5.99
CA PHE A 159 -15.87 8.35 6.72
C PHE A 159 -14.96 8.10 7.91
N TRP A 160 -15.22 7.05 8.70
CA TRP A 160 -14.36 6.67 9.82
C TRP A 160 -12.94 6.30 9.35
N ALA A 161 -12.81 5.56 8.26
CA ALA A 161 -11.50 5.23 7.66
C ALA A 161 -10.77 6.49 7.17
N CYS A 162 -11.48 7.44 6.53
CA CYS A 162 -10.92 8.73 6.15
C CYS A 162 -10.48 9.56 7.37
N TRP A 163 -11.27 9.52 8.45
CA TRP A 163 -10.94 10.21 9.69
C TRP A 163 -9.65 9.70 10.33
N GLN A 164 -9.44 8.38 10.36
CA GLN A 164 -8.18 7.80 10.86
C GLN A 164 -6.97 8.29 10.07
N LEU A 165 -7.07 8.29 8.74
CA LEU A 165 -6.01 8.80 7.87
C LEU A 165 -5.75 10.29 8.11
N TYR A 166 -6.81 11.09 8.27
CA TYR A 166 -6.72 12.50 8.58
C TYR A 166 -6.07 12.78 9.95
N ASP A 167 -6.40 12.01 10.98
CA ASP A 167 -5.83 12.19 12.31
C ASP A 167 -4.32 11.86 12.33
N CYS A 168 -3.89 10.79 11.65
CA CYS A 168 -2.47 10.49 11.44
C CYS A 168 -1.75 11.61 10.67
N LEU A 169 -2.38 12.14 9.62
CA LEU A 169 -1.84 13.26 8.84
C LEU A 169 -1.67 14.51 9.70
N ARG A 170 -2.69 14.86 10.50
CA ARG A 170 -2.67 16.03 11.40
C ARG A 170 -1.59 15.92 12.47
N LYS A 171 -1.36 14.72 13.02
CA LYS A 171 -0.35 14.45 14.05
C LYS A 171 1.07 14.35 13.50
N GLY A 172 1.25 14.39 12.17
CA GLY A 172 2.55 14.12 11.54
C GLY A 172 3.01 12.66 11.69
N GLN A 173 2.10 11.75 12.02
CA GLN A 173 2.35 10.32 12.25
C GLN A 173 1.90 9.47 11.07
N ILE A 174 2.04 10.00 9.85
CA ILE A 174 1.52 9.35 8.64
C ILE A 174 2.18 7.98 8.40
N GLU A 175 3.43 7.82 8.80
CA GLU A 175 4.20 6.57 8.66
C GLU A 175 3.67 5.45 9.56
N GLN A 176 3.00 5.78 10.67
CA GLN A 176 2.40 4.80 11.58
C GLN A 176 1.07 4.26 11.05
N HIS A 177 0.45 4.97 10.10
CA HIS A 177 -0.83 4.54 9.54
C HIS A 177 -0.64 3.24 8.73
N PRO A 178 -1.52 2.23 8.85
CA PRO A 178 -1.38 0.93 8.19
C PRO A 178 -1.19 1.02 6.67
N LEU A 179 -1.70 2.07 6.04
CA LEU A 179 -1.50 2.29 4.60
C LEU A 179 -0.05 2.59 4.22
N PHE A 180 0.71 3.29 5.07
CA PHE A 180 2.08 3.73 4.77
C PHE A 180 3.15 2.91 5.50
N SER A 181 2.80 2.22 6.59
CA SER A 181 3.76 1.45 7.39
C SER A 181 4.42 0.31 6.60
N PHE A 182 3.68 -0.33 5.70
CA PHE A 182 4.23 -1.37 4.79
C PHE A 182 5.24 -0.81 3.79
N THR A 183 4.99 0.39 3.26
CA THR A 183 5.94 1.04 2.35
C THR A 183 7.19 1.49 3.11
N ALA A 184 7.02 2.05 4.30
CA ALA A 184 8.15 2.44 5.15
C ALA A 184 9.05 1.24 5.47
N SER A 185 8.47 0.09 5.83
CA SER A 185 9.23 -1.13 6.14
C SER A 185 9.93 -1.72 4.92
N GLN A 186 9.28 -1.73 3.75
CA GLN A 186 9.90 -2.18 2.49
C GLN A 186 11.08 -1.28 2.08
N ASN A 187 10.92 0.05 2.19
CA ASN A 187 11.97 1.00 1.88
C ASN A 187 13.18 0.85 2.82
N ALA A 188 12.93 0.65 4.13
CA ALA A 188 13.99 0.39 5.10
C ALA A 188 14.76 -0.91 4.78
N ALA A 189 14.05 -1.98 4.41
CA ALA A 189 14.67 -3.24 4.02
C ALA A 189 15.51 -3.12 2.74
N ALA A 190 15.04 -2.37 1.74
CA ALA A 190 15.78 -2.11 0.51
C ALA A 190 17.05 -1.29 0.76
N ALA A 191 16.98 -0.25 1.60
CA ALA A 191 18.15 0.55 2.00
C ALA A 191 19.19 -0.30 2.74
N ALA A 192 18.75 -1.17 3.66
CA ALA A 192 19.65 -2.10 4.37
C ALA A 192 20.30 -3.13 3.43
N ALA A 193 19.61 -3.58 2.39
CA ALA A 193 20.20 -4.44 1.36
C ALA A 193 21.24 -3.71 0.50
N ALA A 194 20.96 -2.47 0.10
CA ALA A 194 21.90 -1.65 -0.68
C ALA A 194 23.19 -1.36 0.11
N GLY A 195 23.08 -1.06 1.41
CA GLY A 195 24.24 -0.87 2.29
C GLY A 195 25.14 -2.11 2.37
N ARG A 196 24.55 -3.30 2.52
CA ARG A 196 25.30 -4.57 2.56
C ARG A 196 26.10 -4.85 1.28
N ASN A 197 25.58 -4.47 0.12
CA ASN A 197 26.30 -4.64 -1.16
C ASN A 197 27.50 -3.70 -1.29
N MET A 198 27.45 -2.50 -0.71
CA MET A 198 28.61 -1.60 -0.68
C MET A 198 29.72 -2.15 0.23
N GLU A 199 29.37 -2.73 1.37
CA GLU A 199 30.33 -3.32 2.31
C GLU A 199 30.98 -4.60 1.73
N ALA A 200 30.21 -5.42 1.01
CA ALA A 200 30.73 -6.59 0.29
C ALA A 200 31.68 -6.20 -0.86
N GLY A 201 31.46 -5.06 -1.51
CA GLY A 201 32.35 -4.55 -2.56
C GLY A 201 33.71 -4.06 -2.04
N LEU A 202 33.81 -3.68 -0.76
CA LEU A 202 35.05 -3.26 -0.10
C LEU A 202 35.88 -4.44 0.44
N THR A 203 35.26 -5.61 0.62
CA THR A 203 35.91 -6.81 1.18
C THR A 203 36.20 -7.90 0.15
N GLY A 204 36.06 -7.59 -1.14
CA GLY A 204 36.51 -8.47 -2.21
C GLY A 204 37.96 -8.92 -1.95
N PRO A 205 38.29 -10.22 -2.15
CA PRO A 205 39.62 -10.74 -1.90
C PRO A 205 40.60 -9.84 -2.65
N ALA A 206 41.58 -9.30 -1.92
CA ALA A 206 42.64 -8.50 -2.50
C ALA A 206 43.11 -9.24 -3.76
N ALA A 207 42.77 -8.70 -4.93
CA ALA A 207 43.28 -9.25 -6.18
C ALA A 207 44.79 -9.34 -5.97
N PRO A 208 45.41 -10.52 -6.16
CA PRO A 208 46.84 -10.67 -5.93
C PRO A 208 47.50 -9.54 -6.71
N TYR A 209 48.14 -8.63 -5.96
CA TYR A 209 48.86 -7.49 -6.48
C TYR A 209 49.95 -8.06 -7.38
N GLY A 210 49.64 -8.21 -8.67
CA GLY A 210 50.64 -8.31 -9.70
C GLY A 210 51.43 -7.01 -9.61
N ALA A 211 52.71 -7.15 -9.28
CA ALA A 211 53.66 -6.06 -9.17
C ALA A 211 53.52 -5.12 -10.37
N SER A 212 53.01 -3.91 -10.13
CA SER A 212 53.22 -2.80 -11.04
C SER A 212 54.55 -2.16 -10.64
N PRO A 213 55.56 -2.10 -11.54
CA PRO A 213 56.94 -1.79 -11.18
C PRO A 213 57.26 -0.29 -11.09
N TYR A 214 56.29 0.61 -10.89
CA TYR A 214 56.60 2.05 -10.80
C TYR A 214 55.96 2.72 -9.59
N GLY A 215 56.83 3.17 -8.70
CA GLY A 215 56.51 3.76 -7.40
C GLY A 215 56.05 5.21 -7.44
N GLY A 216 55.52 5.64 -6.30
CA GLY A 216 55.16 7.01 -6.01
C GLY A 216 54.35 7.06 -4.71
N ALA A 217 54.91 7.72 -3.69
CA ALA A 217 54.46 7.66 -2.30
C ALA A 217 53.49 8.79 -1.91
N VAL A 218 52.99 8.67 -0.66
CA VAL A 218 52.69 9.71 0.35
C VAL A 218 51.21 10.09 0.62
N GLY A 219 50.82 9.87 1.90
CA GLY A 219 49.83 10.64 2.70
C GLY A 219 48.40 10.10 2.66
N GLY A 220 47.69 9.77 3.74
CA GLY A 220 47.75 10.14 5.14
C GLY A 220 46.37 10.70 5.56
N GLY A 221 45.66 10.07 6.50
CA GLY A 221 44.45 10.67 7.12
C GLY A 221 43.40 9.69 7.66
N ALA A 222 43.16 9.76 8.97
CA ALA A 222 42.15 9.07 9.80
C ALA A 222 40.67 9.40 9.38
N ALA A 223 39.58 8.76 9.83
CA ALA A 223 39.23 8.20 11.14
C ALA A 223 37.94 7.31 11.04
N PRO A 224 37.51 6.62 12.12
CA PRO A 224 36.50 5.56 12.12
C PRO A 224 35.09 6.07 12.47
N TYR A 225 34.05 5.43 11.92
CA TYR A 225 32.68 5.55 12.44
C TYR A 225 32.05 4.17 12.63
N GLY A 226 31.54 3.97 13.86
CA GLY A 226 31.11 2.70 14.41
C GLY A 226 29.81 2.17 13.82
N ALA A 227 29.81 0.86 13.63
CA ALA A 227 28.65 0.03 13.37
C ALA A 227 27.84 -0.17 14.67
N GLY A 228 26.67 0.46 14.73
CA GLY A 228 25.63 0.17 15.72
C GLY A 228 24.45 -0.53 15.04
N GLY A 229 24.58 -1.83 14.82
CA GLY A 229 23.51 -2.69 14.31
C GLY A 229 22.53 -3.06 15.43
N GLY A 230 21.30 -2.58 15.33
CA GLY A 230 20.19 -2.94 16.22
C GLY A 230 18.94 -3.21 15.39
N GLY A 231 18.87 -4.36 14.72
CA GLY A 231 17.70 -4.82 13.99
C GLY A 231 16.61 -5.32 14.95
N GLY A 232 15.86 -4.39 15.54
CA GLY A 232 14.59 -4.71 16.21
C GLY A 232 13.49 -4.85 15.17
N ALA A 233 12.85 -6.02 15.10
CA ALA A 233 11.61 -6.18 14.35
C ALA A 233 10.54 -5.23 14.90
N PRO A 234 9.74 -4.55 14.06
CA PRO A 234 8.68 -3.68 14.55
C PRO A 234 7.59 -4.53 15.20
N SER A 235 7.51 -4.48 16.53
CA SER A 235 6.35 -4.92 17.28
C SER A 235 5.17 -4.01 16.91
N TYR A 236 4.13 -4.59 16.30
CA TYR A 236 2.87 -3.89 16.06
C TYR A 236 2.21 -3.55 17.40
N GLN A 237 2.54 -2.38 17.94
CA GLN A 237 1.88 -1.86 19.12
C GLN A 237 0.52 -1.31 18.67
N PHE A 238 -0.52 -2.11 18.88
CA PHE A 238 -1.91 -1.69 18.75
C PHE A 238 -2.09 -0.48 19.66
N TYR A 239 -2.26 0.71 19.09
CA TYR A 239 -2.51 1.92 19.87
C TYR A 239 -3.77 1.68 20.71
N PRO A 240 -3.69 1.64 22.06
CA PRO A 240 -4.90 1.71 22.84
C PRO A 240 -5.56 3.08 22.57
N PRO A 241 -6.89 3.15 22.48
CA PRO A 241 -7.58 4.41 22.32
C PRO A 241 -7.31 5.28 23.56
N ASN A 242 -6.72 6.46 23.33
CA ASN A 242 -6.52 7.56 24.27
C ASN A 242 -5.57 7.31 25.45
N GLY A 243 -4.30 7.64 25.23
CA GLY A 243 -3.35 7.94 26.29
C GLY A 243 -3.73 9.22 27.04
N VAL A 244 -3.94 9.07 28.34
CA VAL A 244 -3.96 10.13 29.34
C VAL A 244 -2.62 10.90 29.27
N PRO A 245 -2.61 12.25 29.32
CA PRO A 245 -1.37 13.02 29.33
C PRO A 245 -0.52 12.61 30.53
N GLY A 246 0.76 12.32 30.28
CA GLY A 246 1.70 11.80 31.27
C GLY A 246 1.75 12.61 32.55
N GLY A 247 1.14 12.07 33.61
CA GLY A 247 1.41 12.47 34.98
C GLY A 247 2.83 12.05 35.36
N ARG A 248 3.60 12.98 35.93
CA ARG A 248 4.92 12.68 36.50
C ARG A 248 4.79 11.51 37.48
N PRO A 249 5.69 10.51 37.45
CA PRO A 249 5.68 9.45 38.44
C PRO A 249 5.85 10.07 39.82
N ALA A 250 4.88 9.84 40.71
CA ALA A 250 4.98 10.21 42.10
C ALA A 250 6.20 9.52 42.71
N GLN A 251 7.10 10.30 43.31
CA GLN A 251 8.21 9.77 44.10
C GLN A 251 7.65 8.89 45.22
N GLN A 252 8.02 7.62 45.19
CA GLN A 252 7.69 6.65 46.22
C GLN A 252 8.42 7.06 47.52
N PRO A 253 7.72 7.29 48.65
CA PRO A 253 8.37 7.61 49.91
C PRO A 253 9.16 6.41 50.42
N ARG A 254 10.45 6.61 50.73
CA ARG A 254 11.32 5.62 51.37
C ARG A 254 10.80 5.32 52.77
N ALA A 255 10.55 4.04 53.06
CA ALA A 255 10.22 3.58 54.41
C ALA A 255 11.42 3.78 55.35
N PRO A 256 11.19 4.16 56.63
CA PRO A 256 12.24 4.20 57.64
C PRO A 256 12.69 2.78 57.97
N ILE A 257 14.01 2.57 57.94
CA ILE A 257 14.68 1.37 58.45
C ILE A 257 14.65 1.50 59.98
N PHE A 258 13.99 0.56 60.65
CA PHE A 258 14.18 0.25 62.06
C PHE A 258 14.96 -1.06 62.17
#